data_AF-A0A6M1LGF5-F1
#
_entry.id   AF-A0A6M1LGF5-F1
#
_cell.length_a   1.000
_cell.length_b   1.000
_cell.length_c   1.000
_cell.angle_alpha   90.00
_cell.angle_beta   90.00
_cell.angle_gamma   90.00
#
_symmetry.space_group_name_H-M   'P 1'
#
loop_
_entity.id
_entity.type
_entity.pdbx_description
1 polymer ?
#
loop_
_entity_poly.entity_id
_entity_poly.type
_entity_poly.pdbx_seq_one_letter_code
_entity_poly.pdbx_strand_id
1 'polypeptide(L)'
;MLVLAIRVAALVPLIAGLAGAIGGASFLGEVAGPATDSHLRYLSGLLLGLGILAWWCAADLKRRGEVFTILVLIVALGGLARLAGVVGQGRPPMPHLLALGMELGVTPALWLWWRLARGEAETAAGSEARPADLYRWLGGA
;
A
#
# COMPACT_ATOMS: atom_id res chain seq x y z
N MET A 1 -5.82 7.32 -13.33
CA MET A 1 -6.28 7.72 -11.98
C MET A 1 -5.62 6.89 -10.87
N LEU A 2 -5.67 5.55 -10.93
CA LEU A 2 -5.06 4.67 -9.92
C LEU A 2 -3.58 4.96 -9.57
N VAL A 3 -2.70 5.14 -10.56
CA VAL A 3 -1.28 5.43 -10.33
C VAL A 3 -1.09 6.72 -9.50
N LEU A 4 -1.87 7.76 -9.80
CA LEU A 4 -1.82 9.01 -9.04
C LEU A 4 -2.31 8.80 -7.61
N ALA A 5 -3.40 8.05 -7.42
CA ALA A 5 -3.92 7.73 -6.09
C ALA A 5 -2.88 7.00 -5.24
N ILE A 6 -2.18 6.01 -5.81
CA ILE A 6 -1.09 5.30 -5.11
C ILE A 6 0.05 6.24 -4.75
N ARG A 7 0.49 7.11 -5.68
CA ARG A 7 1.57 8.07 -5.41
C ARG A 7 1.19 9.07 -4.32
N VAL A 8 -0.03 9.59 -4.33
CA VAL A 8 -0.54 10.51 -3.30
C VAL A 8 -0.63 9.79 -1.96
N ALA A 9 -1.18 8.58 -1.91
CA ALA A 9 -1.22 7.79 -0.68
C ALA A 9 0.18 7.49 -0.13
N ALA A 10 1.15 7.22 -1.01
CA ALA A 10 2.55 6.97 -0.64
C ALA A 10 3.26 8.20 -0.05
N LEU A 11 2.74 9.43 -0.23
CA LEU A 11 3.30 10.61 0.45
C LEU A 11 3.21 10.49 1.98
N VAL A 12 2.18 9.82 2.50
CA VAL A 12 2.00 9.61 3.94
C VAL A 12 3.18 8.83 4.55
N PRO A 13 3.50 7.59 4.12
CA PRO A 13 4.65 6.87 4.65
C PRO A 13 6.00 7.52 4.33
N LEU A 14 6.12 8.25 3.21
CA LEU A 14 7.35 8.98 2.90
C LEU A 14 7.61 10.11 3.90
N ILE A 15 6.62 10.97 4.13
CA ILE A 15 6.76 12.13 5.02
C ILE A 15 6.86 11.66 6.47
N ALA A 16 5.93 10.81 6.91
CA ALA A 16 5.91 10.32 8.29
C ALA A 16 7.13 9.43 8.59
N GLY A 17 7.52 8.57 7.66
CA GLY A 17 8.69 7.71 7.81
C GLY A 17 10.00 8.51 7.86
N LEU A 18 10.16 9.52 6.99
CA LEU A 18 11.34 10.39 7.03
C LEU A 18 11.40 11.22 8.32
N ALA A 19 10.28 11.84 8.71
CA ALA A 19 10.21 12.65 9.92
C ALA A 19 10.49 11.81 11.18
N GLY A 20 9.92 10.61 11.29
CA GLY A 20 10.18 9.69 12.41
C GLY A 20 11.58 9.11 12.41
N ALA A 21 12.19 8.84 11.25
CA ALA A 21 13.55 8.32 11.17
C ALA A 21 14.59 9.35 11.68
N ILE A 22 14.36 10.64 11.38
CA ILE A 22 15.21 11.74 11.83
C ILE A 22 14.89 12.14 13.28
N GLY A 23 13.60 12.31 13.60
CA GLY A 23 13.14 12.83 14.89
C GLY A 23 13.02 11.79 16.00
N GLY A 24 12.93 10.49 15.69
CA GLY A 24 12.66 9.45 16.68
C GLY A 24 11.34 9.70 17.42
N ALA A 25 11.33 9.48 18.74
CA ALA A 25 10.16 9.70 19.60
C ALA A 25 9.66 11.15 19.59
N SER A 26 10.57 12.12 19.43
CA SER A 26 10.21 13.55 19.44
C SER A 26 9.27 13.93 18.29
N PHE A 27 9.29 13.21 17.17
CA PHE A 27 8.34 13.41 16.07
C PHE A 27 6.89 13.15 16.51
N LEU A 28 6.69 12.27 17.48
CA LEU A 28 5.38 11.97 18.06
C LEU A 28 5.04 12.89 19.23
N GLY A 29 5.91 13.84 19.58
CA GLY A 29 5.77 14.66 20.79
C GLY A 29 6.10 13.90 22.08
N GLU A 30 6.77 12.74 21.97
CA GLU A 30 7.07 11.85 23.08
C GLU A 30 8.55 11.87 23.45
N VAL A 31 8.85 11.52 24.70
CA VAL A 31 10.21 11.29 25.18
C VAL A 31 10.37 9.81 25.48
N ALA A 32 11.33 9.16 24.84
CA ALA A 32 11.59 7.74 24.99
C ALA A 32 13.05 7.46 25.36
N GLY A 33 13.29 6.38 26.09
CA GLY A 33 14.65 5.91 26.36
C GLY A 33 15.35 5.40 25.08
N PRO A 34 16.69 5.24 25.08
CA PRO A 34 17.47 4.95 23.87
C PRO A 34 17.02 3.69 23.10
N ALA A 35 16.60 2.63 23.81
CA ALA A 35 16.14 1.40 23.17
C ALA A 35 14.83 1.62 22.38
N THR A 36 13.86 2.29 22.98
CA THR A 36 12.58 2.59 22.36
C THR A 36 12.73 3.62 21.24
N ASP A 37 13.54 4.66 21.43
CA ASP A 37 13.81 5.66 20.39
C ASP A 37 14.48 5.02 19.15
N SER A 38 15.48 4.16 19.37
CA SER A 38 16.12 3.38 18.31
C SER A 38 15.12 2.53 17.54
N HIS A 39 14.21 1.84 18.24
CA HIS A 39 13.17 1.04 17.61
C HIS A 39 12.19 1.88 16.79
N LEU A 40 11.77 3.05 17.30
CA LEU A 40 10.91 3.99 16.57
C LEU A 40 11.58 4.52 15.30
N ARG A 41 12.87 4.86 15.36
CA ARG A 41 13.65 5.28 14.18
C ARG A 41 13.73 4.17 13.14
N TYR A 42 13.98 2.93 13.58
CA TYR A 42 14.01 1.77 12.70
C TYR A 42 12.66 1.55 12.00
N LEU A 43 11.55 1.53 12.75
CA LEU A 43 10.21 1.37 12.20
C LEU A 43 9.84 2.51 11.23
N SER A 44 10.25 3.74 11.54
CA SER A 44 10.05 4.89 10.66
C SER A 44 10.85 4.78 9.37
N GLY A 45 12.08 4.28 9.44
CA GLY A 45 12.90 3.96 8.26
C GLY A 45 12.27 2.88 7.37
N LEU A 46 11.70 1.83 7.97
CA LEU A 46 10.93 0.83 7.24
C LEU A 46 9.69 1.43 6.58
N LEU A 47 8.96 2.29 7.28
CA LEU A 47 7.79 2.99 6.75
C LEU A 47 8.17 3.86 5.54
N LEU A 48 9.27 4.61 5.63
CA LEU A 48 9.83 5.36 4.51
C LEU A 48 10.14 4.44 3.32
N GLY A 49 10.79 3.31 3.58
CA GLY A 49 11.09 2.29 2.55
C GLY A 49 9.83 1.76 1.86
N LEU A 50 8.75 1.51 2.60
CA LEU A 50 7.46 1.11 2.03
C LEU A 50 6.88 2.21 1.14
N GLY A 51 6.99 3.47 1.53
CA GLY A 51 6.58 4.61 0.70
C GLY A 51 7.33 4.69 -0.63
N ILE A 52 8.66 4.50 -0.60
CA ILE A 52 9.51 4.45 -1.80
C ILE A 52 9.11 3.27 -2.69
N LEU A 53 8.92 2.09 -2.07
CA LEU A 53 8.53 0.87 -2.77
C LEU A 53 7.17 1.03 -3.45
N ALA A 54 6.19 1.68 -2.79
CA ALA A 54 4.90 1.97 -3.38
C ALA A 54 5.02 2.87 -4.62
N TRP A 55 5.86 3.91 -4.58
CA TRP A 55 6.10 4.77 -5.75
C TRP A 55 6.77 4.00 -6.89
N TRP A 56 7.74 3.15 -6.57
CA TRP A 56 8.41 2.29 -7.53
C TRP A 56 7.43 1.29 -8.17
N CYS A 57 6.58 0.63 -7.38
CA CYS A 57 5.50 -0.23 -7.91
C CYS A 57 4.53 0.56 -8.79
N ALA A 58 4.13 1.77 -8.37
CA ALA A 58 3.19 2.60 -9.11
C ALA A 58 3.69 3.00 -10.51
N ALA A 59 5.01 3.05 -10.74
CA ALA A 59 5.58 3.34 -12.05
C ALA A 59 5.36 2.21 -13.07
N ASP A 60 5.19 0.96 -12.62
CA ASP A 60 4.96 -0.20 -13.50
C ASP A 60 4.20 -1.31 -12.75
N LEU A 61 2.92 -1.07 -12.47
CA LEU A 61 2.04 -2.03 -11.79
C LEU A 61 1.79 -3.31 -12.60
N LYS A 62 2.02 -3.31 -13.91
CA LYS A 62 1.88 -4.51 -14.74
C LYS A 62 2.98 -5.52 -14.41
N ARG A 63 4.23 -5.07 -14.28
CA ARG A 63 5.36 -5.96 -13.94
C ARG A 63 5.57 -6.11 -12.43
N ARG A 64 5.13 -5.15 -11.62
CA ARG A 64 5.44 -5.06 -10.16
C ARG A 64 4.23 -5.28 -9.27
N GLY A 65 3.16 -5.82 -9.82
CA GLY A 65 1.88 -6.05 -9.12
C GLY A 65 1.97 -6.98 -7.92
N GLU A 66 2.74 -8.07 -8.04
CA GLU A 66 2.96 -9.00 -6.91
C GLU A 66 3.68 -8.31 -5.75
N VAL A 67 4.70 -7.49 -6.05
CA VAL A 67 5.40 -6.71 -5.03
C VAL A 67 4.46 -5.71 -4.36
N PHE A 68 3.59 -5.06 -5.12
CA PHE A 68 2.57 -4.17 -4.57
C PHE A 68 1.58 -4.93 -3.66
N THR A 69 1.22 -6.17 -4.02
CA THR A 69 0.37 -7.05 -3.20
C THR A 69 1.06 -7.39 -1.87
N ILE A 70 2.34 -7.78 -1.91
CA ILE A 70 3.13 -8.06 -0.70
C ILE A 70 3.21 -6.81 0.18
N LEU A 71 3.46 -5.63 -0.40
CA LEU A 71 3.47 -4.36 0.32
C LEU A 71 2.15 -4.11 1.05
N VAL A 72 1.01 -4.30 0.35
CA VAL A 72 -0.32 -4.12 0.94
C VAL A 72 -0.55 -5.10 2.10
N LEU A 73 -0.11 -6.35 1.97
CA LEU A 73 -0.20 -7.35 3.05
C LEU A 73 0.64 -6.94 4.27
N ILE A 74 1.88 -6.48 4.06
CA ILE A 74 2.74 -5.99 5.15
C ILE A 74 2.06 -4.83 5.89
N VAL A 75 1.52 -3.86 5.15
CA VAL A 75 0.82 -2.70 5.71
C VAL A 75 -0.44 -3.12 6.48
N ALA A 76 -1.24 -4.02 5.92
CA ALA A 76 -2.43 -4.54 6.57
C ALA A 76 -2.11 -5.30 7.87
N LEU A 77 -1.06 -6.13 7.88
CA LEU A 77 -0.59 -6.81 9.09
C LEU A 77 -0.13 -5.80 10.16
N GLY A 78 0.59 -4.75 9.77
CA GLY A 78 0.94 -3.64 10.66
C GLY A 78 -0.29 -2.93 11.24
N GLY A 79 -1.30 -2.68 10.41
CA GLY A 79 -2.58 -2.11 10.83
C GLY A 79 -3.36 -2.99 11.79
N LEU A 80 -3.36 -4.32 11.57
CA LEU A 80 -3.97 -5.27 12.50
C LEU A 80 -3.26 -5.28 13.86
N ALA A 81 -1.92 -5.25 13.86
CA ALA A 81 -1.14 -5.13 15.09
C ALA A 81 -1.44 -3.81 15.82
N ARG A 82 -1.56 -2.70 15.09
CA ARG A 82 -1.97 -1.41 15.66
C ARG A 82 -3.39 -1.46 16.21
N LEU A 83 -4.35 -2.05 15.50
CA LEU A 83 -5.73 -2.22 15.95
C LEU A 83 -5.80 -3.02 17.25
N ALA A 84 -5.05 -4.12 17.35
CA ALA A 84 -4.92 -4.89 18.59
C ALA A 84 -4.39 -4.02 19.74
N GLY A 85 -3.42 -3.13 19.46
CA GLY A 85 -2.95 -2.12 20.40
C GLY A 85 -4.05 -1.16 20.85
N VAL A 86 -4.88 -0.66 19.93
CA VAL A 86 -6.03 0.22 20.28
C VAL A 86 -7.02 -0.49 21.18
N VAL A 87 -7.33 -1.76 20.90
CA VAL A 87 -8.25 -2.57 21.70
C VAL A 87 -7.67 -2.86 23.09
N GLY A 88 -6.37 -3.15 23.18
CA GLY A 88 -5.72 -3.54 24.44
C GLY A 88 -5.27 -2.38 25.34
N GLN A 89 -4.88 -1.25 24.75
CA GLN A 89 -4.24 -0.12 25.47
C GLN A 89 -5.06 1.17 25.41
N GLY A 90 -6.14 1.19 24.61
CA GLY A 90 -7.01 2.36 24.45
C GLY A 90 -6.67 3.21 23.23
N ARG A 91 -7.39 4.33 23.10
CA ARG A 91 -7.37 5.16 21.90
C ARG A 91 -6.07 5.97 21.78
N PRO A 92 -5.27 5.79 20.70
CA PRO A 92 -4.09 6.59 20.48
C PRO A 92 -4.43 7.99 19.94
N PRO A 93 -3.45 8.91 19.91
CA PRO A 93 -3.60 10.23 19.28
C PRO A 93 -4.05 10.14 17.82
N MET A 94 -4.68 11.22 17.33
CA MET A 94 -5.30 11.27 16.00
C MET A 94 -4.41 10.80 14.83
N PRO A 95 -3.10 11.13 14.76
CA PRO A 95 -2.25 10.66 13.65
C PRO A 95 -2.22 9.13 13.50
N HIS A 96 -2.24 8.39 14.61
CA HIS A 96 -2.22 6.93 14.61
C HIS A 96 -3.55 6.34 14.13
N LEU A 97 -4.67 7.01 14.42
CA LEU A 97 -5.99 6.62 13.91
C LEU A 97 -6.13 6.87 12.42
N LEU A 98 -5.60 7.98 11.92
CA LEU A 98 -5.53 8.26 10.48
C LEU A 98 -4.66 7.22 9.77
N ALA A 99 -3.50 6.91 10.34
CA ALA A 99 -2.62 5.89 9.81
C ALA A 99 -3.27 4.48 9.86
N LEU A 100 -4.05 4.16 10.89
CA LEU A 100 -4.85 2.93 10.94
C LEU A 100 -5.89 2.86 9.80
N GLY A 101 -6.56 3.98 9.51
CA GLY A 101 -7.47 4.09 8.36
C GLY A 101 -6.75 3.93 7.02
N MET A 102 -5.52 4.43 6.90
CA MET A 102 -4.67 4.20 5.73
C MET A 102 -4.27 2.72 5.59
N GLU A 103 -3.91 2.08 6.70
CA GLU A 103 -3.42 0.69 6.74
C GLU A 103 -4.52 -0.33 6.42
N LEU A 104 -5.71 -0.18 7.02
CA LEU A 104 -6.80 -1.15 6.90
C LEU A 104 -7.91 -0.74 5.93
N GLY A 105 -7.97 0.53 5.54
CA GLY A 105 -8.98 1.04 4.59
C GLY A 105 -8.37 1.37 3.23
N VAL A 106 -7.56 2.43 3.17
CA VAL A 106 -7.09 3.00 1.90
C VAL A 106 -6.18 2.03 1.15
N THR A 107 -5.19 1.44 1.81
CA THR A 107 -4.19 0.58 1.16
C THR A 107 -4.83 -0.70 0.55
N PRO A 108 -5.69 -1.45 1.27
CA PRO A 108 -6.43 -2.57 0.69
C PRO A 108 -7.40 -2.14 -0.41
N ALA A 109 -8.05 -0.98 -0.28
CA ALA A 109 -8.96 -0.47 -1.32
C ALA A 109 -8.21 -0.15 -2.63
N LEU A 110 -7.03 0.45 -2.55
CA LEU A 110 -6.18 0.70 -3.73
C LEU A 110 -5.74 -0.61 -4.40
N TRP A 111 -5.42 -1.63 -3.61
CA TRP A 111 -5.10 -2.96 -4.12
C TRP A 111 -6.29 -3.63 -4.81
N LEU A 112 -7.49 -3.54 -4.22
CA LEU A 112 -8.70 -4.08 -4.81
C LEU A 112 -9.05 -3.37 -6.12
N TRP A 113 -8.96 -2.03 -6.15
CA TRP A 113 -9.17 -1.26 -7.37
C TRP A 113 -8.20 -1.69 -8.48
N TRP A 114 -6.93 -1.88 -8.13
CA TRP A 114 -5.94 -2.40 -9.08
C TRP A 114 -6.27 -3.80 -9.60
N ARG A 115 -6.66 -4.73 -8.72
CA ARG A 115 -7.08 -6.10 -9.09
C ARG A 115 -8.26 -6.10 -10.06
N LEU A 116 -9.29 -5.30 -9.77
CA LEU A 116 -10.49 -5.21 -10.61
C LEU A 116 -10.17 -4.63 -11.99
N ALA A 117 -9.41 -3.52 -12.03
CA ALA A 117 -8.99 -2.90 -13.29
C ALA A 117 -8.14 -3.84 -14.17
N ARG A 118 -7.40 -4.78 -13.58
CA ARG A 118 -6.68 -5.82 -14.33
C ARG A 118 -7.63 -6.88 -14.90
N GLY A 119 -8.58 -7.37 -14.11
CA GLY A 119 -9.54 -8.39 -14.56
C GLY A 119 -10.43 -7.93 -15.71
N GLU A 120 -10.85 -6.66 -15.71
CA GLU A 120 -11.61 -6.05 -16.81
C GLU A 120 -10.80 -6.04 -18.12
N ALA A 121 -9.51 -5.68 -18.06
CA ALA A 121 -8.64 -5.65 -19.23
C ALA A 121 -8.38 -7.04 -19.82
N GLU A 122 -8.21 -8.05 -18.96
CA GLU A 122 -8.01 -9.45 -19.38
C GLU A 122 -9.30 -10.02 -20.03
N THR A 123 -10.46 -9.66 -19.50
CA THR A 123 -11.77 -10.09 -20.05
C THR A 123 -12.05 -9.45 -21.42
N ALA A 124 -11.77 -8.15 -21.58
CA ALA A 124 -11.93 -7.45 -22.84
C ALA A 124 -11.03 -8.05 -23.95
N ALA A 125 -9.76 -8.30 -23.65
CA ALA A 125 -8.82 -8.92 -24.58
C ALA A 125 -9.27 -10.34 -25.02
N GLY A 126 -9.82 -11.13 -24.09
CA GLY A 126 -10.35 -12.47 -24.40
C GLY A 126 -11.68 -12.47 -25.15
N SER A 127 -12.41 -11.34 -25.19
CA SER A 127 -13.64 -11.17 -25.97
C SER A 127 -13.35 -10.73 -27.41
N GLU A 128 -12.29 -9.94 -27.63
CA GLU A 128 -11.90 -9.43 -28.95
C GLU A 128 -11.25 -10.51 -29.83
N ALA A 129 -10.51 -11.45 -29.22
CA ALA A 129 -9.91 -12.62 -29.89
C ALA A 129 -10.91 -13.74 -30.25
N ARG A 130 -12.21 -13.58 -29.98
CA ARG A 130 -13.22 -14.65 -30.10
C ARG A 130 -14.15 -14.59 -31.33
N PRO A 131 -14.46 -13.44 -31.96
CA PRO A 131 -15.41 -13.40 -33.08
C PRO A 131 -14.75 -13.65 -34.44
N ALA A 132 -13.61 -13.04 -34.75
CA ALA A 132 -12.98 -13.18 -36.08
C ALA A 132 -12.15 -14.47 -36.23
N ASP A 133 -11.56 -14.92 -35.13
CA ASP A 133 -10.58 -16.01 -35.13
C ASP A 133 -11.28 -17.38 -35.18
N LEU A 134 -12.51 -17.48 -34.65
CA LEU A 134 -13.34 -18.67 -34.70
C LEU A 134 -13.86 -18.97 -36.12
N TYR A 135 -14.30 -17.95 -36.87
CA TYR A 135 -14.68 -18.10 -38.29
C TYR A 135 -13.47 -18.41 -39.18
N ARG A 136 -12.30 -17.86 -38.86
CA ARG A 136 -11.04 -18.12 -39.58
C ARG A 136 -10.49 -19.53 -39.30
N TRP A 137 -10.71 -20.10 -38.10
CA TRP A 137 -10.30 -21.47 -37.75
C TRP A 137 -11.27 -22.55 -38.28
N LEU A 138 -12.56 -22.24 -38.42
CA LEU A 138 -13.59 -23.15 -38.92
C LEU A 138 -13.65 -23.25 -40.46
N GLY A 139 -12.72 -22.64 -41.20
CA GLY A 139 -12.62 -22.80 -42.66
C GLY A 139 -13.76 -22.16 -43.45
N GLY A 140 -14.25 -21.00 -43.01
CA GLY A 140 -15.12 -20.16 -43.85
C GLY A 140 -14.35 -19.58 -45.04
N ALA A 141 -14.86 -19.87 -46.25
CA ALA A 141 -14.38 -19.54 -47.60
C ALA A 141 -13.67 -18.18 -47.79
#